data_AF-A0AA41W351-F1
#
_entry.id   AF-A0AA41W351-F1
#
_cell.length_a   1.000
_cell.length_b   1.000
_cell.length_c   1.000
_cell.angle_alpha   90.00
_cell.angle_beta   90.00
_cell.angle_gamma   90.00
#
_symmetry.space_group_name_H-M   'P 1'
#
loop_
_entity.id
_entity.type
_entity.pdbx_description
1 polymer ?
#
loop_
_entity_poly.entity_id
_entity_poly.type
_entity_poly.pdbx_seq_one_letter_code
_entity_poly.pdbx_strand_id
1 'polypeptide(L)'
;MKLQEQSQFKTLDGQFKIEGQRKTEYSGWVNSSAGNFTTRIYEEFKFQNEIKLSNYGQDKEVEQKVNVKTEIRIENDVGHEISKSIISRKYPLKVKISTLPGAEADTFLSITDVSHSSKEKYTRSSSSNEQIQIETENIQDSNGWMLVKDHSVLSGSGSTSQTLTYKDLNGYYSRVVSAANGKIVQDNSTLASVLPFSS
;
A
#
# COMPACT_ATOMS: atom_id res chain seq x y z
N MET A 1 -6.02 -21.01 5.93
CA MET A 1 -6.26 -19.92 4.97
C MET A 1 -7.71 -19.99 4.54
N LYS A 2 -8.41 -18.86 4.46
CA LYS A 2 -9.78 -18.76 3.93
C LYS A 2 -9.71 -18.01 2.60
N LEU A 3 -10.41 -18.49 1.59
CA LEU A 3 -10.45 -17.91 0.26
C LEU A 3 -11.91 -17.90 -0.22
N GLN A 4 -12.31 -16.81 -0.89
CA GLN A 4 -13.61 -16.68 -1.52
C GLN A 4 -13.43 -16.01 -2.88
N GLU A 5 -14.16 -16.49 -3.87
CA GLU A 5 -14.16 -15.94 -5.22
C GLU A 5 -15.60 -15.74 -5.71
N GLN A 6 -15.79 -14.71 -6.51
CA GLN A 6 -17.05 -14.35 -7.13
C GLN A 6 -16.79 -13.87 -8.55
N SER A 7 -17.57 -14.36 -9.51
CA SER A 7 -17.39 -14.06 -10.92
C SER A 7 -18.76 -13.89 -11.56
N GLN A 8 -18.95 -12.80 -12.30
CA GLN A 8 -20.18 -12.51 -13.03
C GLN A 8 -19.81 -11.83 -14.34
N PHE A 9 -20.06 -12.50 -15.45
CA PHE A 9 -19.76 -11.97 -16.78
C PHE A 9 -20.96 -12.11 -17.71
N LYS A 10 -21.16 -11.09 -18.54
CA LYS A 10 -22.07 -11.09 -19.68
C LYS A 10 -21.29 -10.58 -20.88
N THR A 11 -20.98 -11.46 -21.83
CA THR A 11 -20.11 -11.15 -22.97
C THR A 11 -18.72 -10.68 -22.51
N LEU A 12 -18.28 -9.48 -22.90
CA LEU A 12 -17.00 -8.89 -22.51
C LEU A 12 -17.06 -8.08 -21.21
N ASP A 13 -18.27 -7.85 -20.69
CA ASP A 13 -18.49 -7.07 -19.49
C ASP A 13 -18.69 -7.98 -18.28
N GLY A 14 -18.24 -7.54 -17.12
CA GLY A 14 -18.37 -8.30 -15.90
C GLY A 14 -17.41 -7.89 -14.82
N GLN A 15 -17.40 -8.69 -13.76
CA GLN A 15 -16.52 -8.51 -12.62
C GLN A 15 -16.04 -9.85 -12.11
N PHE A 16 -14.77 -9.87 -11.70
CA PHE A 16 -14.16 -10.95 -10.96
C PHE A 16 -13.61 -10.39 -9.66
N LYS A 17 -13.95 -11.01 -8.53
CA LYS A 17 -13.48 -10.64 -7.20
C LYS A 17 -12.94 -11.88 -6.51
N ILE A 18 -11.77 -11.75 -5.89
CA ILE A 18 -11.18 -12.77 -5.03
C ILE A 18 -10.70 -12.12 -3.73
N GLU A 19 -11.02 -12.74 -2.61
CA GLU A 19 -10.59 -12.28 -1.30
C GLU A 19 -10.09 -13.44 -0.46
N GLY A 20 -9.11 -13.17 0.39
CA GLY A 20 -8.54 -14.20 1.24
C GLY A 20 -7.97 -13.65 2.54
N GLN A 21 -7.93 -14.53 3.53
CA GLN A 21 -7.42 -14.24 4.86
C GLN A 21 -6.59 -15.40 5.39
N ARG A 22 -5.46 -15.07 6.01
CA ARG A 22 -4.61 -16.01 6.74
C ARG A 22 -4.24 -15.40 8.08
N LYS A 23 -4.37 -16.20 9.13
CA LYS A 23 -3.83 -15.90 10.46
C LYS A 23 -2.73 -16.91 10.75
N THR A 24 -1.61 -16.44 11.27
CA THR A 24 -0.47 -17.26 11.65
C THR A 24 0.05 -16.84 13.01
N GLU A 25 0.56 -17.82 13.74
CA GLU A 25 1.20 -17.63 15.03
C GLU A 25 2.57 -18.31 15.00
N TYR A 26 3.58 -17.62 15.52
CA TYR A 26 4.93 -18.12 15.67
C TYR A 26 5.38 -17.84 17.11
N SER A 27 6.17 -18.75 17.68
CA SER A 27 6.74 -18.56 19.02
C SER A 27 8.18 -19.06 19.05
N GLY A 28 9.03 -18.33 19.77
CA GLY A 28 10.43 -18.69 20.00
C GLY A 28 10.89 -18.22 21.37
N TRP A 29 11.76 -19.00 22.01
CA TRP A 29 12.32 -18.66 23.32
C TRP A 29 13.82 -18.43 23.22
N VAL A 30 14.33 -17.57 24.10
CA VAL A 30 15.76 -17.33 24.28
C VAL A 30 16.07 -17.39 25.77
N ASN A 31 17.18 -18.06 26.12
CA ASN A 31 17.75 -18.05 27.46
C ASN A 31 19.03 -17.21 27.43
N SER A 32 19.14 -16.25 28.33
CA SER A 32 20.27 -15.31 28.40
C SER A 32 20.62 -15.00 29.86
N SER A 33 21.76 -14.33 30.07
CA SER A 33 22.12 -13.81 31.40
C SER A 33 21.12 -12.79 31.96
N ALA A 34 20.28 -12.20 31.10
CA ALA A 34 19.22 -11.28 31.49
C ALA A 34 17.88 -11.98 31.82
N GLY A 35 17.80 -13.31 31.66
CA GLY A 35 16.62 -14.11 31.91
C GLY A 35 16.15 -14.93 30.69
N ASN A 36 15.03 -15.63 30.88
CA ASN A 36 14.35 -16.38 29.82
C ASN A 36 13.22 -15.53 29.24
N PHE A 37 13.18 -15.43 27.92
CA PHE A 37 12.19 -14.64 27.21
C PHE A 37 11.51 -15.47 26.13
N THR A 38 10.20 -15.31 26.00
CA THR A 38 9.42 -15.88 24.91
C THR A 38 8.91 -14.75 24.01
N THR A 39 9.16 -14.84 22.72
CA THR A 39 8.59 -13.94 21.72
C THR A 39 7.47 -14.66 20.98
N ARG A 40 6.26 -14.09 21.01
CA ARG A 40 5.09 -14.56 20.25
C ARG A 40 4.76 -13.56 19.15
N ILE A 41 4.60 -14.05 17.93
CA ILE A 41 4.26 -13.24 16.76
C ILE A 41 2.93 -13.74 16.22
N TYR A 42 1.94 -12.85 16.21
CA TYR A 42 0.63 -13.07 15.60
C TYR A 42 0.54 -12.23 14.34
N GLU A 43 0.30 -12.85 13.19
CA GLU A 43 0.14 -12.13 11.92
C GLU A 43 -1.23 -12.44 11.31
N GLU A 44 -1.94 -11.38 10.92
CA GLU A 44 -3.16 -11.44 10.14
C GLU A 44 -2.93 -10.77 8.78
N PHE A 45 -2.99 -11.57 7.73
CA PHE A 45 -2.91 -11.16 6.33
C PHE A 45 -4.31 -11.23 5.70
N LYS A 46 -4.74 -10.14 5.04
CA LYS A 46 -5.99 -10.05 4.29
C LYS A 46 -5.71 -9.42 2.93
N PHE A 47 -6.30 -9.98 1.88
CA PHE A 47 -6.30 -9.34 0.57
C PHE A 47 -7.67 -9.40 -0.08
N GLN A 48 -7.95 -8.42 -0.94
CA GLN A 48 -9.06 -8.42 -1.87
C GLN A 48 -8.54 -7.89 -3.20
N ASN A 49 -8.79 -8.63 -4.28
CA ASN A 49 -8.55 -8.20 -5.64
C ASN A 49 -9.86 -8.21 -6.42
N GLU A 50 -10.07 -7.20 -7.23
CA GLU A 50 -11.25 -7.03 -8.06
C GLU A 50 -10.84 -6.54 -9.44
N ILE A 51 -11.38 -7.17 -10.48
CA ILE A 51 -11.23 -6.77 -11.88
C ILE A 51 -12.63 -6.54 -12.40
N LYS A 52 -12.88 -5.37 -12.97
CA LYS A 52 -14.13 -4.99 -13.59
C LYS A 52 -13.89 -4.62 -15.05
N LEU A 53 -14.68 -5.21 -15.93
CA LEU A 53 -14.71 -4.92 -17.36
C LEU A 53 -16.07 -4.30 -17.68
N SER A 54 -16.07 -3.18 -18.39
CA SER A 54 -17.28 -2.51 -18.84
C SER A 54 -17.12 -1.94 -20.23
N ASN A 55 -18.24 -1.52 -20.82
CA ASN A 55 -18.29 -0.93 -22.16
C ASN A 55 -17.70 -1.88 -23.21
N TYR A 56 -18.16 -3.14 -23.22
CA TYR A 56 -17.64 -4.21 -24.08
C TYR A 56 -16.13 -4.43 -23.90
N GLY A 57 -15.66 -4.35 -22.66
CA GLY A 57 -14.25 -4.50 -22.29
C GLY A 57 -13.33 -3.32 -22.66
N GLN A 58 -13.88 -2.20 -23.14
CA GLN A 58 -13.10 -0.99 -23.44
C GLN A 58 -12.60 -0.29 -22.17
N ASP A 59 -13.36 -0.41 -21.08
CA ASP A 59 -12.97 0.07 -19.77
C ASP A 59 -12.60 -1.10 -18.86
N LYS A 60 -11.47 -0.96 -18.18
CA LYS A 60 -10.91 -1.95 -17.27
C LYS A 60 -10.55 -1.27 -15.96
N GLU A 61 -11.04 -1.79 -14.85
CA GLU A 61 -10.68 -1.31 -13.51
C GLU A 61 -10.14 -2.48 -12.70
N VAL A 62 -8.96 -2.30 -12.11
CA VAL A 62 -8.32 -3.28 -11.22
C VAL A 62 -8.16 -2.61 -9.87
N GLU A 63 -8.74 -3.19 -8.83
CA GLU A 63 -8.52 -2.80 -7.44
C GLU A 63 -7.87 -3.94 -6.67
N GLN A 64 -6.79 -3.65 -5.96
CA GLN A 64 -6.16 -4.53 -4.99
C GLN A 64 -6.09 -3.83 -3.65
N LYS A 65 -6.46 -4.53 -2.58
CA LYS A 65 -6.39 -4.07 -1.19
C LYS A 65 -5.70 -5.14 -0.36
N VAL A 66 -4.45 -4.89 0.03
CA VAL A 66 -3.72 -5.77 0.95
C VAL A 66 -3.63 -5.11 2.31
N ASN A 67 -3.95 -5.86 3.37
CA ASN A 67 -3.83 -5.43 4.76
C ASN A 67 -3.07 -6.49 5.55
N VAL A 68 -2.02 -6.09 6.25
CA VAL A 68 -1.24 -6.96 7.13
C VAL A 68 -1.21 -6.35 8.53
N LYS A 69 -1.54 -7.13 9.55
CA LYS A 69 -1.41 -6.74 10.95
C LYS A 69 -0.55 -7.76 11.67
N THR A 70 0.60 -7.32 12.17
CA THR A 70 1.51 -8.14 12.95
C THR A 70 1.54 -7.62 14.38
N GLU A 71 1.31 -8.49 15.35
CA GLU A 71 1.45 -8.23 16.77
C GLU A 71 2.58 -9.09 17.32
N ILE A 72 3.53 -8.46 18.00
CA ILE A 72 4.70 -9.09 18.59
C ILE A 72 4.61 -8.87 20.10
N ARG A 73 4.59 -9.95 20.88
CA ARG A 73 4.62 -9.91 22.35
C ARG A 73 5.91 -10.54 22.83
N ILE A 74 6.53 -9.92 23.83
CA ILE A 74 7.68 -10.47 24.53
C ILE A 74 7.24 -10.71 25.97
N GLU A 75 7.39 -11.95 26.43
CA GLU A 75 6.99 -12.43 27.75
C GLU A 75 8.22 -12.92 28.53
N ASN A 76 8.26 -12.72 29.84
CA ASN A 76 9.27 -13.35 30.71
C ASN A 76 8.90 -14.81 31.03
N ASP A 77 9.73 -15.45 31.86
CA ASP A 77 9.59 -16.83 32.33
C ASP A 77 8.29 -17.12 33.10
N VAL A 78 7.73 -16.12 33.78
CA VAL A 78 6.45 -16.20 34.47
C VAL A 78 5.25 -15.78 33.61
N GLY A 79 5.45 -15.50 32.31
CA GLY A 79 4.40 -15.15 31.36
C GLY A 79 3.94 -13.69 31.41
N HIS A 80 4.69 -12.81 32.09
CA HIS A 80 4.40 -11.38 32.13
C HIS A 80 4.87 -10.69 30.84
N GLU A 81 3.99 -9.95 30.19
CA GLU A 81 4.29 -9.16 28.99
C GLU A 81 5.26 -8.01 29.31
N ILE A 82 6.47 -8.09 28.76
CA ILE A 82 7.52 -7.06 28.88
C ILE A 82 7.29 -5.96 27.85
N SER A 83 6.91 -6.35 26.64
CA SER A 83 6.60 -5.40 25.58
C SER A 83 5.68 -5.97 24.53
N LYS A 84 4.97 -5.06 23.89
CA LYS A 84 4.05 -5.34 22.81
C LYS A 84 4.30 -4.37 21.67
N SER A 85 4.48 -4.91 20.47
CA SER A 85 4.58 -4.13 19.24
C SER A 85 3.45 -4.50 18.29
N ILE A 86 2.88 -3.52 17.60
CA ILE A 86 1.89 -3.72 16.55
C ILE A 86 2.37 -3.01 15.30
N ILE A 87 2.44 -3.74 14.19
CA ILE A 87 2.72 -3.23 12.86
C ILE A 87 1.45 -3.41 12.02
N SER A 88 0.93 -2.32 11.46
CA SER A 88 -0.19 -2.35 10.52
C SER A 88 0.28 -1.81 9.17
N ARG A 89 0.13 -2.60 8.12
CA ARG A 89 0.51 -2.27 6.75
C ARG A 89 -0.69 -2.34 5.82
N LYS A 90 -0.82 -1.36 4.93
CA LYS A 90 -1.83 -1.33 3.87
C LYS A 90 -1.16 -1.02 2.54
N TYR A 91 -1.52 -1.78 1.52
CA TYR A 91 -1.02 -1.61 0.15
C TYR A 91 -2.18 -1.59 -0.85
N PRO A 92 -2.96 -0.51 -0.95
CA PRO A 92 -3.96 -0.37 -1.99
C PRO A 92 -3.30 -0.07 -3.35
N LEU A 93 -3.82 -0.69 -4.39
CA LEU A 93 -3.50 -0.41 -5.79
C LEU A 93 -4.82 -0.28 -6.55
N LYS A 94 -4.90 0.72 -7.42
CA LYS A 94 -6.03 0.95 -8.31
C LYS A 94 -5.51 1.32 -9.68
N VAL A 95 -5.93 0.58 -10.69
CA VAL A 95 -5.60 0.84 -12.09
C VAL A 95 -6.90 1.00 -12.86
N LYS A 96 -7.02 2.08 -13.61
CA LYS A 96 -8.12 2.29 -14.56
C LYS A 96 -7.53 2.43 -15.95
N ILE A 97 -8.09 1.71 -16.91
CA ILE A 97 -7.72 1.77 -18.30
C ILE A 97 -8.98 2.02 -19.11
N SER A 98 -8.96 3.02 -19.97
CA SER A 98 -10.03 3.31 -20.92
C SER A 98 -9.47 3.31 -22.32
N THR A 99 -10.19 2.67 -23.24
CA THR A 99 -9.83 2.59 -24.66
C THR A 99 -10.88 3.34 -25.47
N LEU A 100 -10.43 4.35 -26.21
CA LEU A 100 -11.29 5.21 -27.02
C LEU A 100 -10.91 5.10 -28.50
N PRO A 101 -11.87 5.20 -29.43
CA PRO A 101 -11.56 5.30 -30.84
C PRO A 101 -10.66 6.51 -31.14
N GLY A 102 -9.65 6.31 -31.99
CA GLY A 102 -8.81 7.39 -32.49
C GLY A 102 -9.45 8.13 -33.67
N ALA A 103 -8.81 9.22 -34.11
CA ALA A 103 -9.32 10.04 -35.21
C ALA A 103 -9.09 9.43 -36.60
N GLU A 104 -8.07 8.57 -36.74
CA GLU A 104 -7.75 7.88 -37.98
C GLU A 104 -8.24 6.43 -37.95
N ALA A 105 -8.41 5.85 -39.14
CA ALA A 105 -8.66 4.41 -39.27
C ALA A 105 -7.57 3.60 -38.55
N ASP A 106 -8.01 2.54 -37.87
CA ASP A 106 -7.18 1.60 -37.13
C ASP A 106 -6.37 2.22 -35.99
N THR A 107 -6.80 3.39 -35.50
CA THR A 107 -6.20 4.04 -34.33
C THR A 107 -7.09 3.98 -33.10
N PHE A 108 -6.47 3.87 -31.92
CA PHE A 108 -7.15 4.00 -30.64
C PHE A 108 -6.28 4.73 -29.62
N LEU A 109 -6.93 5.40 -28.68
CA LEU A 109 -6.31 6.04 -27.53
C LEU A 109 -6.51 5.13 -26.32
N SER A 110 -5.43 4.74 -25.66
CA SER A 110 -5.49 4.06 -24.37
C SER A 110 -5.04 5.01 -23.28
N ILE A 111 -5.95 5.30 -22.35
CA ILE A 111 -5.71 6.17 -21.20
C ILE A 111 -5.60 5.28 -19.97
N THR A 112 -4.58 5.49 -19.14
CA THR A 112 -4.35 4.71 -17.92
C THR A 112 -4.12 5.62 -16.73
N ASP A 113 -4.88 5.42 -15.67
CA ASP A 113 -4.65 6.02 -14.35
C ASP A 113 -4.22 4.92 -13.37
N VAL A 114 -3.18 5.19 -12.59
CA VAL A 114 -2.65 4.29 -11.55
C VAL A 114 -2.56 5.05 -10.24
N SER A 115 -3.25 4.58 -9.22
CA SER A 115 -3.09 5.05 -7.84
C SER A 115 -2.58 3.90 -6.98
N HIS A 116 -1.50 4.13 -6.26
CA HIS A 116 -0.86 3.14 -5.41
C HIS A 116 -0.44 3.79 -4.09
N SER A 117 -0.56 3.08 -2.98
CA SER A 117 0.06 3.54 -1.74
C SER A 117 0.61 2.43 -0.87
N SER A 118 1.53 2.81 0.02
CA SER A 118 2.06 1.98 1.09
C SER A 118 1.94 2.77 2.39
N LYS A 119 1.08 2.31 3.29
CA LYS A 119 0.89 2.89 4.63
C LYS A 119 1.34 1.91 5.69
N GLU A 120 2.28 2.31 6.53
CA GLU A 120 2.74 1.56 7.69
C GLU A 120 2.52 2.37 8.97
N LYS A 121 1.98 1.71 10.00
CA LYS A 121 1.90 2.23 11.36
C LYS A 121 2.54 1.23 12.30
N TYR A 122 3.53 1.68 13.05
CA TYR A 122 4.17 0.95 14.12
C TYR A 122 3.82 1.58 15.46
N THR A 123 3.43 0.74 16.42
CA THR A 123 3.30 1.16 17.82
C THR A 123 4.00 0.16 18.71
N ARG A 124 4.72 0.64 19.72
CA ARG A 124 5.29 -0.20 20.79
C ARG A 124 4.89 0.35 22.14
N SER A 125 4.54 -0.55 23.04
CA SER A 125 4.39 -0.28 24.48
C SER A 125 5.28 -1.23 25.27
N SER A 126 5.88 -0.72 26.35
CA SER A 126 6.66 -1.50 27.31
C SER A 126 6.11 -1.36 28.72
N SER A 127 6.57 -2.21 29.62
CA SER A 127 6.31 -2.10 31.06
C SER A 127 6.87 -0.82 31.71
N SER A 128 7.80 -0.11 31.04
CA SER A 128 8.35 1.17 31.52
C SER A 128 7.47 2.40 31.23
N ASN A 129 6.23 2.21 30.77
CA ASN A 129 5.34 3.26 30.26
C ASN A 129 5.86 4.00 29.02
N GLU A 130 6.91 3.50 28.37
CA GLU A 130 7.36 4.04 27.09
C GLU A 130 6.38 3.63 25.99
N GLN A 131 5.92 4.62 25.24
CA GLN A 131 5.08 4.42 24.07
C GLN A 131 5.77 5.03 22.86
N ILE A 132 5.98 4.21 21.82
CA ILE A 132 6.51 4.66 20.53
C ILE A 132 5.39 4.55 19.51
N GLN A 133 5.27 5.57 18.65
CA GLN A 133 4.40 5.54 17.49
C GLN A 133 5.16 6.11 16.30
N ILE A 134 5.19 5.34 15.21
CA ILE A 134 5.80 5.73 13.93
C ILE A 134 4.77 5.47 12.84
N GLU A 135 4.60 6.43 11.95
CA GLU A 135 3.73 6.32 10.79
C GLU A 135 4.52 6.69 9.54
N THR A 136 4.37 5.91 8.48
CA THR A 136 4.95 6.19 7.17
C THR A 136 3.91 5.92 6.10
N GLU A 137 3.75 6.86 5.17
CA GLU A 137 2.80 6.73 4.08
C GLU A 137 3.44 7.24 2.79
N ASN A 138 3.45 6.39 1.77
CA ASN A 138 3.92 6.72 0.44
C ASN A 138 2.75 6.55 -0.53
N ILE A 139 2.31 7.63 -1.17
CA ILE A 139 1.21 7.65 -2.13
C ILE A 139 1.78 8.02 -3.49
N GLN A 140 1.39 7.32 -4.53
CA GLN A 140 1.75 7.59 -5.91
C GLN A 140 0.51 7.59 -6.78
N ASP A 141 0.26 8.70 -7.45
CA ASP A 141 -0.79 8.85 -8.45
C ASP A 141 -0.14 9.14 -9.79
N SER A 142 -0.48 8.35 -10.80
CA SER A 142 0.09 8.44 -12.13
C SER A 142 -1.02 8.40 -13.17
N ASN A 143 -0.82 9.12 -14.26
CA ASN A 143 -1.70 9.06 -15.41
C ASN A 143 -0.87 9.00 -16.69
N GLY A 144 -1.47 8.51 -17.76
CA GLY A 144 -0.82 8.48 -19.05
C GLY A 144 -1.80 8.12 -20.16
N TRP A 145 -1.35 8.38 -21.38
CA TRP A 145 -2.07 7.98 -22.57
C TRP A 145 -1.10 7.53 -23.65
N MET A 146 -1.58 6.65 -24.52
CA MET A 146 -0.89 6.24 -25.74
C MET A 146 -1.86 6.24 -26.92
N LEU A 147 -1.44 6.84 -28.03
CA LEU A 147 -2.08 6.70 -29.32
C LEU A 147 -1.44 5.53 -30.04
N VAL A 148 -2.25 4.54 -30.38
CA VAL A 148 -1.82 3.29 -31.00
C VAL A 148 -2.46 3.17 -32.37
N LYS A 149 -1.71 2.73 -33.37
CA LYS A 149 -2.21 2.35 -34.69
C LYS A 149 -1.88 0.88 -34.92
N ASP A 150 -2.90 0.06 -35.07
CA ASP A 150 -2.75 -1.40 -35.14
C ASP A 150 -1.93 -1.93 -33.93
N HIS A 151 -0.67 -2.33 -34.14
CA HIS A 151 0.25 -2.81 -33.09
C HIS A 151 1.37 -1.81 -32.71
N SER A 152 1.38 -0.61 -33.30
CA SER A 152 2.45 0.38 -33.13
C SER A 152 2.01 1.58 -32.29
N VAL A 153 2.81 1.96 -31.30
CA VAL A 153 2.60 3.20 -30.54
C VAL A 153 3.10 4.39 -31.37
N LEU A 154 2.21 5.30 -31.71
CA LEU A 154 2.54 6.52 -32.47
C LEU A 154 3.04 7.64 -31.56
N SER A 155 2.40 7.79 -30.40
CA SER A 155 2.75 8.81 -29.41
C SER A 155 2.18 8.44 -28.05
N GLY A 156 2.69 9.09 -27.01
CA GLY A 156 2.19 8.94 -25.66
C GLY A 156 2.80 9.97 -24.72
N SER A 157 2.20 10.07 -23.54
CA SER A 157 2.64 10.95 -22.46
C SER A 157 2.31 10.30 -21.14
N GLY A 158 3.05 10.65 -20.10
CA GLY A 158 2.81 10.16 -18.75
C GLY A 158 3.26 11.15 -17.71
N SER A 159 2.55 11.18 -16.58
CA SER A 159 2.95 11.93 -15.41
C SER A 159 2.72 11.13 -14.14
N THR A 160 3.48 11.48 -13.10
CA THR A 160 3.36 10.87 -11.78
C THR A 160 3.59 11.92 -10.71
N SER A 161 2.86 11.82 -9.61
CA SER A 161 3.06 12.58 -8.39
C SER A 161 3.17 11.59 -7.24
N GLN A 162 4.24 11.71 -6.46
CA GLN A 162 4.51 10.87 -5.32
C GLN A 162 4.65 11.72 -4.06
N THR A 163 3.93 11.34 -3.01
CA THR A 163 4.01 11.96 -1.68
C THR A 163 4.48 10.94 -0.66
N LEU A 164 5.66 11.16 -0.09
CA LEU A 164 6.18 10.39 1.03
C LEU A 164 6.00 11.22 2.31
N THR A 165 5.37 10.63 3.32
CA THR A 165 5.26 11.20 4.66
C THR A 165 5.82 10.24 5.70
N TYR A 166 6.48 10.79 6.71
CA TYR A 166 6.98 10.09 7.87
C TYR A 166 6.65 10.92 9.11
N LYS A 167 6.21 10.26 10.17
CA LYS A 167 5.88 10.89 11.44
C LYS A 167 6.30 9.99 12.59
N ASP A 168 6.97 10.56 13.56
CA ASP A 168 7.24 9.92 14.86
C ASP A 168 6.91 10.90 16.00
N LEU A 169 7.43 10.63 17.19
CA LEU A 169 7.28 11.53 18.35
C LEU A 169 8.15 12.80 18.24
N ASN A 170 9.21 12.78 17.44
CA ASN A 170 10.19 13.84 17.36
C ASN A 170 9.86 14.84 16.24
N GLY A 171 9.08 14.42 15.25
CA GLY A 171 8.69 15.31 14.19
C GLY A 171 7.93 14.66 13.04
N TYR A 172 7.91 15.41 11.96
CA TYR A 172 7.21 15.10 10.72
C TYR A 172 8.10 15.47 9.54
N TYR A 173 8.18 14.56 8.59
CA TYR A 173 8.81 14.77 7.30
C TYR A 173 7.79 14.50 6.18
N SER A 174 7.81 15.34 5.16
CA SER A 174 7.03 15.13 3.93
C SER A 174 7.88 15.51 2.73
N ARG A 175 7.78 14.74 1.65
CA ARG A 175 8.35 15.08 0.35
C ARG A 175 7.34 14.79 -0.76
N VAL A 176 7.15 15.78 -1.62
CA VAL A 176 6.30 15.69 -2.82
C VAL A 176 7.19 15.81 -4.04
N VAL A 177 7.20 14.78 -4.87
CA VAL A 177 7.95 14.73 -6.14
C VAL A 177 6.98 14.48 -7.27
N SER A 178 7.00 15.34 -8.29
CA SER A 178 6.20 15.18 -9.49
C SER A 178 7.11 15.09 -10.71
N ALA A 179 6.80 14.18 -11.63
CA ALA A 179 7.50 14.04 -12.90
C ALA A 179 6.51 13.95 -14.06
N ALA A 180 6.88 14.52 -15.20
CA ALA A 180 6.13 14.46 -16.45
C ALA A 180 7.08 14.19 -17.60
N ASN A 181 6.72 13.27 -18.50
CA ASN A 181 7.52 12.91 -19.69
C ASN A 181 8.99 12.60 -19.36
N GLY A 182 9.21 11.86 -18.27
CA GLY A 182 10.53 11.44 -17.81
C GLY A 182 11.37 12.53 -17.14
N LYS A 183 10.82 13.71 -16.86
CA LYS A 183 11.52 14.82 -16.19
C LYS A 183 10.84 15.19 -14.87
N ILE A 184 11.64 15.44 -13.83
CA ILE A 184 11.13 15.99 -12.56
C ILE A 184 10.69 17.44 -12.82
N VAL A 185 9.46 17.76 -12.43
CA VAL A 185 8.86 19.10 -12.55
C VAL A 185 8.62 19.75 -11.19
N GLN A 186 8.59 18.96 -10.11
CA GLN A 186 8.42 19.45 -8.75
C GLN A 186 9.16 18.53 -7.79
N ASP A 187 9.87 19.11 -6.82
CA ASP A 187 10.49 18.39 -5.71
C ASP A 187 10.53 19.32 -4.49
N ASN A 188 9.64 19.09 -3.53
CA ASN A 188 9.55 19.89 -2.32
C ASN A 188 9.57 18.98 -1.10
N SER A 189 10.26 19.41 -0.04
CA SER A 189 10.25 18.73 1.24
C SER A 189 9.95 19.67 2.39
N THR A 190 9.21 19.18 3.37
CA THR A 190 8.91 19.86 4.63
C THR A 190 9.43 19.02 5.79
N LEU A 191 10.09 19.66 6.74
CA LEU A 191 10.51 19.08 8.00
C LEU A 191 9.95 19.94 9.14
N ALA A 192 9.28 19.32 10.10
CA ALA A 192 8.82 19.97 11.31
C ALA A 192 9.27 19.14 12.52
N SER A 193 9.97 19.77 13.46
CA SER A 193 10.36 19.16 14.74
C SER A 193 9.42 19.61 15.86
N VAL A 194 9.17 18.74 16.83
CA VAL A 194 8.54 19.14 18.09
C VAL A 194 9.61 19.82 18.95
N LEU A 195 9.44 21.10 19.30
CA LEU A 195 10.33 21.76 20.26
C LEU A 195 10.24 21.00 21.60
N PRO A 196 11.36 20.73 22.29
CA PRO A 196 11.28 20.23 23.65
C PRO A 196 10.56 21.30 24.49
N PHE A 197 9.56 20.88 25.27
CA PHE A 197 8.95 21.75 26.28
C PHE A 197 10.09 22.32 27.15
N SER A 198 10.30 23.62 27.08
CA SER A 198 11.13 24.34 28.04
C SER A 198 10.47 24.19 29.41
N SER A 199 11.21 23.59 30.34
CA SER A 199 10.81 23.44 31.75
C SER A 199 10.74 24.79 32.45
#